data_AF-A0A2W4LPZ0-F1
#
_entry.id   AF-A0A2W4LPZ0-F1
#
_cell.length_a   1.000
_cell.length_b   1.000
_cell.length_c   1.000
_cell.angle_alpha   90.00
_cell.angle_beta   90.00
_cell.angle_gamma   90.00
#
_symmetry.space_group_name_H-M   'P 1'
#
loop_
_entity.id
_entity.type
_entity.pdbx_description
1 polymer ?
#
loop_
_entity_poly.entity_id
_entity_poly.type
_entity_poly.pdbx_seq_one_letter_code
_entity_poly.pdbx_strand_id
1 'polypeptide(L)'
;MTPAKARPIPRVPSPAQLAAHSKPTVRVPVVDEITPAQIAAAAEFGAVEGDQVVLVDGDARIPVGPAQGDAPIDAYARGFIELAAAVERFHARLTGAELTPKDIDSALSGLREQIDTPATVGNFAALRARFAVVEAEANEVAERLRAEREAARAQALAAREEIVATAEAIAAKPVEKVHWKNDTQQMRDLLETWKEAQRSGARIPKDVEKELWKRFTHARSAFEKARKHHFAQLDKDNSAVAKAKEELVAKAEALSTSTDWDATAREFKRLMDAWRAAGRGRKSTDDALWRRFHAAQDAFFEARKAAADAEEAELAENVPAKEAIVAEAEALLPIADVKAAKQALRSLQDRFEAAGRVPRADAARLTKRMSAVERAVREADQAAWNQRNPEIERRASGMAAQLHASIAELEGQLAEAKAAKDERKAAEISEALEARKAWLKQIESVVR
;
A
#
# COMPACT_ATOMS: atom_id res chain seq x y z
N MET A 1 -2.13 -55.36 11.28
CA MET A 1 -0.71 -55.53 11.65
C MET A 1 0.03 -54.28 11.20
N THR A 2 0.39 -53.43 12.16
CA THR A 2 1.04 -52.13 11.94
C THR A 2 2.18 -52.06 12.96
N PRO A 3 3.43 -51.72 12.57
CA PRO A 3 4.58 -51.95 13.43
C PRO A 3 4.62 -50.99 14.62
N ALA A 4 4.95 -51.53 15.79
CA ALA A 4 5.14 -50.78 17.02
C ALA A 4 6.34 -49.83 16.90
N LYS A 5 6.11 -48.55 17.22
CA LYS A 5 7.13 -47.50 17.28
C LYS A 5 8.15 -47.83 18.38
N ALA A 6 9.43 -47.94 18.01
CA ALA A 6 10.53 -48.17 18.94
C ALA A 6 10.61 -47.06 20.00
N ARG A 7 10.75 -47.45 21.28
CA ARG A 7 11.02 -46.52 22.39
C ARG A 7 12.42 -45.90 22.22
N PRO A 8 12.58 -44.60 22.50
CA PRO A 8 13.89 -43.96 22.45
C PRO A 8 14.78 -44.50 23.57
N ILE A 9 16.00 -44.90 23.21
CA ILE A 9 17.05 -45.33 24.14
C ILE A 9 17.53 -44.08 24.90
N PRO A 10 17.66 -44.12 26.24
CA PRO A 10 18.21 -42.99 26.99
C PRO A 10 19.64 -42.71 26.54
N ARG A 11 19.90 -41.47 26.13
CA ARG A 11 21.25 -41.00 25.77
C ARG A 11 22.12 -41.01 27.03
N VAL A 12 23.20 -41.78 27.01
CA VAL A 12 24.29 -41.65 27.99
C VAL A 12 24.89 -40.25 27.84
N PRO A 13 25.06 -39.50 28.95
CA PRO A 13 25.63 -38.15 28.91
C PRO A 13 27.07 -38.17 28.41
N SER A 14 27.48 -37.12 27.68
CA SER A 14 28.84 -37.00 27.17
C SER A 14 29.85 -36.79 28.32
N PRO A 15 31.15 -37.11 28.12
CA PRO A 15 32.19 -36.85 29.12
C PRO A 15 32.22 -35.39 29.61
N ALA A 16 31.85 -34.43 28.75
CA ALA A 16 31.72 -33.02 29.10
C ALA A 16 30.50 -32.71 30.01
N GLN A 17 29.39 -33.44 29.83
CA GLN A 17 28.20 -33.31 30.69
C GLN A 17 28.40 -33.99 32.06
N LEU A 18 29.21 -35.05 32.11
CA LEU A 18 29.67 -35.68 33.35
C LEU A 18 30.68 -34.79 34.09
N ALA A 19 31.56 -34.09 33.36
CA ALA A 19 32.50 -33.13 33.95
C ALA A 19 31.83 -31.87 34.52
N ALA A 20 30.66 -31.47 34.00
CA ALA A 20 29.87 -30.36 34.55
C ALA A 20 29.08 -30.74 35.83
N HIS A 21 29.01 -32.03 36.17
CA HIS A 21 28.36 -32.56 37.38
C HIS A 21 29.37 -33.21 38.36
N SER A 22 30.67 -32.93 38.21
CA SER A 22 31.62 -33.24 39.26
C SER A 22 31.21 -32.44 40.49
N LYS A 23 30.60 -33.13 41.47
CA LYS A 23 30.41 -32.56 42.80
C LYS A 23 31.77 -32.04 43.24
N PRO A 24 31.89 -30.80 43.75
CA PRO A 24 33.14 -30.35 44.35
C PRO A 24 33.56 -31.45 45.32
N THR A 25 34.76 -31.98 45.09
CA THR A 25 35.36 -32.97 45.99
C THR A 25 35.33 -32.32 47.36
N VAL A 26 34.49 -32.86 48.25
CA VAL A 26 34.49 -32.48 49.65
C VAL A 26 35.91 -32.80 50.11
N ARG A 27 36.75 -31.78 50.21
CA ARG A 27 38.04 -31.87 50.84
C ARG A 27 37.68 -32.10 52.30
N VAL A 28 37.57 -33.37 52.69
CA VAL A 28 37.41 -33.73 54.10
C VAL A 28 38.59 -33.06 54.78
N PRO A 29 38.36 -32.06 55.65
CA PRO A 29 39.45 -31.47 56.39
C PRO A 29 40.08 -32.63 57.15
N VAL A 30 41.38 -32.86 56.92
CA VAL A 30 42.15 -33.68 57.84
C VAL A 30 41.97 -32.99 59.18
N VAL A 31 41.28 -33.67 60.11
CA VAL A 31 41.20 -33.20 61.48
C VAL A 31 42.61 -33.36 61.99
N ASP A 32 43.38 -32.27 62.04
CA ASP A 32 44.71 -32.30 62.65
C ASP A 32 44.53 -32.84 64.07
N GLU A 33 45.16 -33.98 64.36
CA GLU A 33 45.07 -34.61 65.67
C GLU A 33 45.57 -33.62 66.73
N ILE A 34 44.72 -33.28 67.71
CA ILE A 34 45.07 -32.35 68.78
C ILE A 34 46.29 -32.91 69.51
N THR A 35 47.42 -32.22 69.39
CA THR A 35 48.69 -32.71 69.95
C THR A 35 48.76 -32.49 71.46
N PRO A 36 49.47 -33.34 72.22
CA PRO A 36 49.69 -33.12 73.64
C PRO A 36 50.34 -31.77 73.96
N ALA A 37 51.18 -31.25 73.05
CA ALA A 37 51.80 -29.93 73.18
C ALA A 37 50.78 -28.78 73.13
N GLN A 38 49.77 -28.87 72.25
CA GLN A 38 48.69 -27.88 72.18
C GLN A 38 47.80 -27.91 73.42
N ILE A 39 47.52 -29.10 73.96
CA ILE A 39 46.76 -29.26 75.20
C ILE A 39 47.52 -28.65 76.37
N ALA A 40 48.82 -28.93 76.49
CA ALA A 40 49.67 -28.35 77.53
C ALA A 40 49.70 -26.82 77.46
N ALA A 41 49.87 -26.25 76.26
CA ALA A 41 49.88 -24.80 76.06
C ALA A 41 48.53 -24.13 76.41
N ALA A 42 47.41 -24.80 76.14
CA ALA A 42 46.09 -24.32 76.54
C ALA A 42 45.85 -24.48 78.06
N ALA A 43 46.35 -25.56 78.66
CA ALA A 43 46.23 -25.85 80.09
C ALA A 43 46.97 -24.85 80.99
N GLU A 44 47.98 -24.14 80.48
CA GLU A 44 48.68 -23.05 81.21
C GLU A 44 47.73 -21.92 81.65
N PHE A 45 46.59 -21.77 80.97
CA PHE A 45 45.56 -20.78 81.29
C PHE A 45 44.49 -21.32 82.25
N GLY A 46 44.67 -22.53 82.80
CA GLY A 46 43.74 -23.18 83.73
C GLY A 46 44.31 -23.32 85.13
N ALA A 47 43.47 -23.13 86.13
CA ALA A 47 43.76 -23.46 87.52
C ALA A 47 42.67 -24.38 88.07
N VAL A 48 43.03 -25.26 89.01
CA VAL A 48 42.05 -26.05 89.78
C VAL A 48 41.87 -25.38 91.13
N GLU A 49 40.66 -24.90 91.40
CA GLU A 49 40.28 -24.28 92.68
C GLU A 49 39.21 -25.14 93.35
N GLY A 50 39.62 -25.94 94.34
CA GLY A 50 38.74 -26.91 94.99
C GLY A 50 38.29 -28.02 94.03
N ASP A 51 36.98 -28.14 93.81
CA ASP A 51 36.35 -29.14 92.93
C ASP A 51 36.00 -28.57 91.54
N GLN A 52 36.51 -27.38 91.20
CA GLN A 52 36.22 -26.69 89.94
C GLN A 52 37.49 -26.35 89.16
N VAL A 53 37.39 -26.46 87.84
CA VAL A 53 38.36 -25.90 86.90
C VAL A 53 37.97 -24.45 86.64
N VAL A 54 38.96 -23.57 86.73
CA VAL A 54 38.84 -22.13 86.55
C VAL A 54 39.74 -21.69 85.40
N LEU A 55 39.18 -20.93 84.46
CA LEU A 55 39.94 -20.23 83.43
C LEU A 55 40.54 -18.96 84.02
N VAL A 56 41.84 -18.75 83.77
CA VAL A 56 42.57 -17.52 84.11
C VAL A 56 42.67 -16.67 82.84
N ASP A 57 41.93 -15.56 82.82
CA ASP A 57 41.87 -14.62 81.71
C ASP A 57 42.29 -13.22 82.18
N GLY A 58 43.60 -12.96 82.14
CA GLY A 58 44.19 -11.79 82.80
C GLY A 58 44.01 -11.88 84.32
N ASP A 59 43.35 -10.88 84.91
CA ASP A 59 43.02 -10.86 86.34
C ASP A 59 41.68 -11.57 86.67
N ALA A 60 40.91 -11.94 85.65
CA ALA A 60 39.62 -12.60 85.82
C ALA A 60 39.79 -14.11 86.01
N ARG A 61 39.03 -14.64 86.97
CA ARG A 61 38.94 -16.08 87.30
C ARG A 61 37.53 -16.55 87.02
N ILE A 62 37.33 -17.30 85.95
CA ILE A 62 36.00 -17.72 85.47
C ILE A 62 35.83 -19.23 85.70
N PRO A 63 34.86 -19.68 86.50
CA PRO A 63 34.61 -21.10 86.70
C PRO A 63 34.02 -21.72 85.41
N VAL A 64 34.70 -22.73 84.86
CA VAL A 64 34.30 -23.35 83.58
C VAL A 64 33.59 -24.69 83.75
N GLY A 65 33.81 -25.38 84.87
CA GLY A 65 33.16 -26.66 85.17
C GLY A 65 33.84 -27.46 86.29
N PRO A 66 33.34 -28.67 86.63
CA PRO A 66 33.90 -29.51 87.68
C PRO A 66 35.27 -30.10 87.28
N ALA A 67 36.14 -30.31 88.28
CA ALA A 67 37.44 -30.96 88.13
C ALA A 67 37.31 -32.48 88.31
N GLN A 68 37.39 -33.25 87.22
CA GLN A 68 37.24 -34.71 87.24
C GLN A 68 38.44 -35.43 86.63
N GLY A 69 38.90 -36.51 87.27
CA GLY A 69 40.00 -37.37 86.80
C GLY A 69 41.40 -36.86 87.13
N ASP A 70 42.43 -37.55 86.61
CA ASP A 70 43.85 -37.29 86.92
C ASP A 70 44.41 -36.02 86.25
N ALA A 71 43.79 -35.57 85.15
CA ALA A 71 44.14 -34.36 84.40
C ALA A 71 42.87 -33.55 84.06
N PRO A 72 42.26 -32.87 85.06
CA PRO A 72 40.93 -32.28 84.93
C PRO A 72 40.86 -31.11 83.93
N ILE A 73 41.99 -30.48 83.59
CA ILE A 73 42.07 -29.33 82.68
C ILE A 73 42.06 -29.77 81.20
N ASP A 74 42.61 -30.94 80.87
CA ASP A 74 42.87 -31.39 79.50
C ASP A 74 41.60 -31.44 78.63
N ALA A 75 40.46 -31.83 79.20
CA ALA A 75 39.19 -31.88 78.49
C ALA A 75 38.71 -30.47 78.08
N TYR A 76 38.83 -29.50 78.98
CA TYR A 76 38.50 -28.10 78.71
C TYR A 76 39.52 -27.45 77.76
N ALA A 77 40.81 -27.82 77.84
CA ALA A 77 41.85 -27.40 76.92
C ALA A 77 41.59 -27.88 75.47
N ARG A 78 41.16 -29.14 75.30
CA ARG A 78 40.71 -29.65 73.98
C ARG A 78 39.51 -28.87 73.45
N GLY A 79 38.55 -28.53 74.31
CA GLY A 79 37.39 -27.73 73.93
C GLY A 79 37.77 -26.32 73.41
N PHE A 80 38.78 -25.69 73.99
CA PHE A 80 39.31 -24.42 73.49
C PHE A 80 39.95 -24.55 72.10
N ILE A 81 40.73 -25.61 71.87
CA ILE A 81 41.38 -25.87 70.58
C ILE A 81 40.33 -26.10 69.48
N GLU A 82 39.26 -26.83 69.79
CA GLU A 82 38.13 -27.02 68.87
C GLU A 82 37.39 -25.70 68.55
N LEU A 83 37.20 -24.83 69.54
CA LEU A 83 36.61 -23.51 69.35
C LEU A 83 37.50 -22.61 68.47
N ALA A 84 38.82 -22.60 68.70
CA ALA A 84 39.77 -21.89 67.86
C ALA A 84 39.75 -22.45 66.41
N ALA A 85 39.72 -23.77 66.25
CA ALA A 85 39.57 -24.41 64.94
C ALA A 85 38.21 -24.10 64.28
N ALA A 86 37.15 -23.88 65.05
CA ALA A 86 35.85 -23.44 64.52
C ALA A 86 35.92 -22.02 63.95
N VAL A 87 36.63 -21.10 64.59
CA VAL A 87 36.88 -19.73 64.06
C VAL A 87 37.64 -19.80 62.73
N GLU A 88 38.70 -20.61 62.65
CA GLU A 88 39.48 -20.76 61.41
C GLU A 88 38.68 -21.45 60.30
N ARG A 89 37.88 -22.48 60.63
CA ARG A 89 36.98 -23.12 59.65
C ARG A 89 35.95 -22.12 59.11
N PHE A 90 35.41 -21.26 59.95
CA PHE A 90 34.51 -20.20 59.52
C PHE A 90 35.21 -19.20 58.60
N HIS A 91 36.42 -18.76 58.95
CA HIS A 91 37.24 -17.88 58.12
C HIS A 91 37.57 -18.50 56.75
N ALA A 92 37.91 -19.78 56.71
CA ALA A 92 38.14 -20.53 55.46
C ALA A 92 36.88 -20.59 54.58
N ARG A 93 35.69 -20.79 55.17
CA ARG A 93 34.41 -20.78 54.43
C ARG A 93 34.02 -19.38 53.94
N LEU A 94 34.40 -18.35 54.69
CA LEU A 94 34.21 -16.95 54.32
C LEU A 94 35.03 -16.59 53.07
N THR A 95 36.32 -16.96 53.06
CA THR A 95 37.22 -16.73 51.92
C THR A 95 36.87 -17.59 50.70
N GLY A 96 36.27 -18.77 50.90
CA GLY A 96 35.73 -19.62 49.84
C GLY A 96 34.41 -19.15 49.22
N ALA A 97 33.82 -18.04 49.71
CA ALA A 97 32.53 -17.50 49.25
C ALA A 97 31.35 -18.50 49.31
N GLU A 98 31.38 -19.45 50.24
CA GLU A 98 30.37 -20.50 50.36
C GLU A 98 29.16 -20.10 51.22
N LEU A 99 29.17 -18.89 51.79
CA LEU A 99 28.23 -18.45 52.82
C LEU A 99 27.26 -17.38 52.32
N THR A 100 26.01 -17.45 52.77
CA THR A 100 25.06 -16.34 52.59
C THR A 100 25.20 -15.32 53.74
N PRO A 101 24.77 -14.05 53.56
CA PRO A 101 24.81 -13.06 54.64
C PRO A 101 24.16 -13.53 55.95
N LYS A 102 23.04 -14.27 55.86
CA LYS A 102 22.36 -14.83 57.03
C LYS A 102 23.18 -15.90 57.74
N ASP A 103 23.89 -16.73 56.98
CA ASP A 103 24.77 -17.76 57.54
C ASP A 103 26.00 -17.14 58.20
N ILE A 104 26.53 -16.05 57.61
CA ILE A 104 27.59 -15.23 58.21
C ILE A 104 27.13 -14.66 59.55
N ASP A 105 25.99 -13.97 59.58
CA ASP A 105 25.44 -13.37 60.82
C ASP A 105 25.22 -14.42 61.92
N SER A 106 24.65 -15.56 61.56
CA SER A 106 24.35 -16.64 62.51
C SER A 106 25.62 -17.28 63.06
N ALA A 107 26.64 -17.48 62.20
CA ALA A 107 27.93 -18.02 62.61
C ALA A 107 28.70 -17.04 63.52
N LEU A 108 28.70 -15.74 63.19
CA LEU A 108 29.30 -14.72 64.05
C LEU A 108 28.61 -14.65 65.41
N SER A 109 27.27 -14.66 65.45
CA SER A 109 26.53 -14.64 66.71
C SER A 109 26.85 -15.86 67.58
N GLY A 110 26.87 -17.07 66.99
CA GLY A 110 27.16 -18.29 67.74
C GLY A 110 28.61 -18.39 68.22
N LEU A 111 29.58 -17.97 67.41
CA LEU A 111 30.99 -17.92 67.81
C LEU A 111 31.23 -16.85 68.89
N ARG A 112 30.59 -15.69 68.77
CA ARG A 112 30.65 -14.62 69.78
C ARG A 112 30.14 -15.11 71.13
N GLU A 113 28.96 -15.74 71.15
CA GLU A 113 28.40 -16.27 72.40
C GLU A 113 29.36 -17.25 73.09
N GLN A 114 29.94 -18.19 72.33
CA GLN A 114 30.92 -19.16 72.86
C GLN A 114 32.23 -18.52 73.35
N ILE A 115 32.62 -17.37 72.79
CA ILE A 115 33.83 -16.63 73.17
C ILE A 115 33.58 -15.70 74.37
N ASP A 116 32.40 -15.09 74.46
CA ASP A 116 32.01 -14.18 75.54
C ASP A 116 31.64 -14.93 76.83
N THR A 117 31.10 -16.15 76.71
CA THR A 117 30.85 -17.05 77.85
C THR A 117 31.75 -18.28 77.76
N PRO A 118 33.03 -18.19 78.18
CA PRO A 118 33.98 -19.27 78.04
C PRO A 118 33.61 -20.45 78.96
N ALA A 119 33.36 -21.62 78.35
CA ALA A 119 33.15 -22.90 79.06
C ALA A 119 34.36 -23.85 78.93
N THR A 120 35.50 -23.34 78.48
CA THR A 120 36.72 -24.09 78.17
C THR A 120 37.95 -23.35 78.68
N VAL A 121 39.13 -23.98 78.65
CA VAL A 121 40.37 -23.41 79.19
C VAL A 121 41.38 -23.17 78.07
N GLY A 122 41.91 -21.95 77.95
CA GLY A 122 42.92 -21.61 76.97
C GLY A 122 43.15 -20.11 76.86
N ASN A 123 43.95 -19.68 75.87
CA ASN A 123 44.26 -18.27 75.65
C ASN A 123 43.09 -17.53 74.99
N PHE A 124 42.07 -17.20 75.78
CA PHE A 124 40.90 -16.46 75.30
C PHE A 124 41.22 -15.02 74.86
N ALA A 125 42.28 -14.40 75.41
CA ALA A 125 42.74 -13.10 74.95
C ALA A 125 43.21 -13.13 73.48
N ALA A 126 44.02 -14.13 73.11
CA ALA A 126 44.45 -14.34 71.73
C ALA A 126 43.29 -14.76 70.82
N LEU A 127 42.39 -15.62 71.31
CA LEU A 127 41.21 -16.05 70.56
C LEU A 127 40.26 -14.87 70.25
N ARG A 128 39.99 -13.99 71.23
CA ARG A 128 39.20 -12.77 71.02
C ARG A 128 39.85 -11.84 70.00
N ALA A 129 41.17 -11.65 70.07
CA ALA A 129 41.90 -10.84 69.09
C ALA A 129 41.79 -11.42 67.66
N ARG A 130 41.94 -12.75 67.51
CA ARG A 130 41.77 -13.42 66.22
C ARG A 130 40.33 -13.33 65.72
N PHE A 131 39.35 -13.59 66.59
CA PHE A 131 37.94 -13.50 66.25
C PHE A 131 37.55 -12.09 65.83
N ALA A 132 38.05 -11.03 66.47
CA ALA A 132 37.77 -9.66 66.06
C ALA A 132 38.22 -9.34 64.62
N VAL A 133 39.37 -9.89 64.19
CA VAL A 133 39.82 -9.75 62.79
C VAL A 133 38.88 -10.50 61.84
N VAL A 134 38.56 -11.76 62.14
CA VAL A 134 37.65 -12.58 61.33
C VAL A 134 36.25 -11.96 61.26
N GLU A 135 35.79 -11.36 62.35
CA GLU A 135 34.50 -10.70 62.44
C GLU A 135 34.44 -9.45 61.56
N ALA A 136 35.48 -8.61 61.59
CA ALA A 136 35.57 -7.44 60.72
C ALA A 136 35.51 -7.84 59.24
N GLU A 137 36.30 -8.83 58.83
CA GLU A 137 36.28 -9.36 57.46
C GLU A 137 34.92 -9.97 57.10
N ALA A 138 34.30 -10.71 58.02
CA ALA A 138 33.00 -11.32 57.82
C ALA A 138 31.90 -10.28 57.61
N ASN A 139 31.91 -9.20 58.40
CA ASN A 139 30.98 -8.08 58.25
C ASN A 139 31.16 -7.37 56.88
N GLU A 140 32.40 -7.13 56.44
CA GLU A 140 32.67 -6.55 55.11
C GLU A 140 32.16 -7.44 53.97
N VAL A 141 32.39 -8.75 54.06
CA VAL A 141 31.89 -9.72 53.07
C VAL A 141 30.36 -9.78 53.08
N ALA A 142 29.74 -9.79 54.27
CA ALA A 142 28.27 -9.79 54.39
C ALA A 142 27.66 -8.53 53.77
N GLU A 143 28.21 -7.36 54.05
CA GLU A 143 27.77 -6.09 53.46
C GLU A 143 27.93 -6.08 51.94
N ARG A 144 29.06 -6.55 51.41
CA ARG A 144 29.26 -6.67 49.95
C ARG A 144 28.21 -7.59 49.30
N LEU A 145 27.98 -8.77 49.87
CA LEU A 145 26.99 -9.72 49.36
C LEU A 145 25.55 -9.19 49.46
N ARG A 146 25.22 -8.43 50.51
CA ARG A 146 23.93 -7.73 50.62
C ARG A 146 23.79 -6.68 49.52
N ALA A 147 24.81 -5.84 49.35
CA ALA A 147 24.84 -4.80 48.33
C ALA A 147 24.71 -5.36 46.90
N GLU A 148 25.43 -6.44 46.57
CA GLU A 148 25.32 -7.14 45.28
C GLU A 148 23.90 -7.68 45.04
N ARG A 149 23.28 -8.27 46.06
CA ARG A 149 21.91 -8.79 45.96
C ARG A 149 20.87 -7.69 45.81
N GLU A 150 21.01 -6.58 46.53
CA GLU A 150 20.13 -5.42 46.39
C GLU A 150 20.32 -4.77 45.00
N ALA A 151 21.55 -4.63 44.53
CA ALA A 151 21.83 -4.13 43.18
C ALA A 151 21.24 -5.03 42.09
N ALA A 152 21.40 -6.35 42.19
CA ALA A 152 20.81 -7.31 41.27
C ALA A 152 19.27 -7.24 41.28
N ARG A 153 18.65 -7.05 42.46
CA ARG A 153 17.21 -6.85 42.58
C ARG A 153 16.75 -5.53 41.97
N ALA A 154 17.48 -4.45 42.20
CA ALA A 154 17.20 -3.14 41.60
C ALA A 154 17.29 -3.19 40.07
N GLN A 155 18.32 -3.83 39.52
CA GLN A 155 18.45 -4.05 38.07
C GLN A 155 17.30 -4.91 37.52
N ALA A 156 16.93 -5.99 38.21
CA ALA A 156 15.83 -6.85 37.79
C ALA A 156 14.45 -6.17 37.92
N LEU A 157 14.31 -5.20 38.82
CA LEU A 157 13.12 -4.34 38.89
C LEU A 157 13.10 -3.35 37.72
N ALA A 158 14.21 -2.64 37.48
CA ALA A 158 14.34 -1.68 36.39
C ALA A 158 14.10 -2.32 35.02
N ALA A 159 14.67 -3.49 34.75
CA ALA A 159 14.45 -4.22 33.50
C ALA A 159 12.99 -4.63 33.31
N ARG A 160 12.30 -5.03 34.38
CA ARG A 160 10.86 -5.36 34.32
C ARG A 160 10.00 -4.12 34.13
N GLU A 161 10.32 -3.01 34.79
CA GLU A 161 9.67 -1.72 34.57
C GLU A 161 9.84 -1.26 33.11
N GLU A 162 11.03 -1.40 32.52
CA GLU A 162 11.28 -1.04 31.12
C GLU A 162 10.41 -1.85 30.15
N ILE A 163 10.23 -3.16 30.39
CA ILE A 163 9.33 -4.01 29.62
C ILE A 163 7.90 -3.47 29.69
N VAL A 164 7.41 -3.14 30.90
CA VAL A 164 6.06 -2.62 31.12
C VAL A 164 5.90 -1.25 30.46
N ALA A 165 6.83 -0.32 30.67
CA ALA A 165 6.82 1.01 30.09
C ALA A 165 6.82 0.97 28.55
N THR A 166 7.60 0.06 27.96
CA THR A 166 7.60 -0.14 26.50
C THR A 166 6.25 -0.66 26.01
N ALA A 167 5.65 -1.62 26.71
CA ALA A 167 4.32 -2.13 26.37
C ALA A 167 3.23 -1.04 26.49
N GLU A 168 3.29 -0.22 27.54
CA GLU A 168 2.40 0.93 27.75
C GLU A 168 2.58 1.97 26.64
N ALA A 169 3.82 2.27 26.25
CA ALA A 169 4.12 3.18 25.15
C ALA A 169 3.55 2.68 23.81
N ILE A 170 3.66 1.38 23.51
CA ILE A 170 3.06 0.78 22.32
C ILE A 170 1.53 0.89 22.37
N ALA A 171 0.93 0.60 23.52
CA ALA A 171 -0.52 0.66 23.71
C ALA A 171 -1.08 2.10 23.64
N ALA A 172 -0.27 3.11 24.00
CA ALA A 172 -0.64 4.52 23.96
C ALA A 172 -0.47 5.19 22.58
N LYS A 173 0.13 4.51 21.60
CA LYS A 173 0.29 5.07 20.24
C LYS A 173 -1.08 5.38 19.61
N PRO A 174 -1.26 6.56 18.99
CA PRO A 174 -2.44 6.84 18.17
C PRO A 174 -2.57 5.81 17.04
N VAL A 175 -3.81 5.36 16.76
CA VAL A 175 -4.11 4.26 15.82
C VAL A 175 -3.48 4.49 14.44
N GLU A 176 -3.38 5.74 13.99
CA GLU A 176 -2.82 6.16 12.72
C GLU A 176 -1.29 5.99 12.64
N LYS A 177 -0.62 5.98 13.80
CA LYS A 177 0.84 5.82 13.92
C LYS A 177 1.24 4.41 14.33
N VAL A 178 0.28 3.52 14.63
CA VAL A 178 0.55 2.13 15.00
C VAL A 178 0.99 1.35 13.77
N HIS A 179 2.16 0.73 13.85
CA HIS A 179 2.62 -0.20 12.83
C HIS A 179 2.22 -1.62 13.22
N TRP A 180 0.95 -1.97 12.95
CA TRP A 180 0.29 -3.18 13.47
C TRP A 180 1.11 -4.48 13.40
N LYS A 181 1.86 -4.71 12.32
CA LYS A 181 2.69 -5.92 12.19
C LYS A 181 3.85 -5.93 13.19
N ASN A 182 4.68 -4.90 13.16
CA ASN A 182 5.87 -4.74 14.00
C ASN A 182 5.51 -4.56 15.47
N ASP A 183 4.53 -3.70 15.79
CA ASP A 183 4.11 -3.47 17.18
C ASP A 183 3.49 -4.73 17.80
N THR A 184 2.78 -5.55 17.02
CA THR A 184 2.30 -6.86 17.49
C THR A 184 3.47 -7.81 17.77
N GLN A 185 4.50 -7.81 16.92
CA GLN A 185 5.69 -8.64 17.15
C GLN A 185 6.44 -8.17 18.39
N GLN A 186 6.68 -6.87 18.53
CA GLN A 186 7.33 -6.29 19.69
C GLN A 186 6.58 -6.62 20.99
N MET A 187 5.24 -6.54 20.99
CA MET A 187 4.43 -6.92 22.16
C MET A 187 4.56 -8.42 22.53
N ARG A 188 4.78 -9.30 21.54
CA ARG A 188 5.07 -10.73 21.78
C ARG A 188 6.46 -10.92 22.34
N ASP A 189 7.45 -10.23 21.79
CA ASP A 189 8.84 -10.31 22.23
C ASP A 189 8.96 -9.84 23.68
N LEU A 190 8.31 -8.73 24.06
CA LEU A 190 8.24 -8.23 25.43
C LEU A 190 7.66 -9.26 26.42
N LEU A 191 6.67 -10.05 26.01
CA LEU A 191 6.13 -11.14 26.85
C LEU A 191 7.16 -12.25 27.06
N GLU A 192 7.92 -12.62 26.03
CA GLU A 192 8.97 -13.62 26.16
C GLU A 192 10.14 -13.09 27.00
N THR A 193 10.55 -11.83 26.83
CA THR A 193 11.54 -11.17 27.69
C THR A 193 11.07 -11.12 29.15
N TRP A 194 9.79 -10.83 29.39
CA TRP A 194 9.22 -10.88 30.74
C TRP A 194 9.34 -12.28 31.37
N LYS A 195 8.94 -13.33 30.63
CA LYS A 195 9.03 -14.73 31.10
C LYS A 195 10.48 -15.13 31.38
N GLU A 196 11.41 -14.71 30.54
CA GLU A 196 12.82 -14.99 30.75
C GLU A 196 13.33 -14.28 32.01
N ALA A 197 13.02 -12.99 32.16
CA ALA A 197 13.36 -12.23 33.37
C ALA A 197 12.76 -12.85 34.65
N GLN A 198 11.61 -13.52 34.60
CA GLN A 198 11.05 -14.26 35.73
C GLN A 198 11.79 -15.56 36.05
N ARG A 199 12.36 -16.25 35.04
CA ARG A 199 13.05 -17.53 35.22
C ARG A 199 14.50 -17.37 35.67
N SER A 200 15.23 -16.46 35.04
CA SER A 200 16.69 -16.32 35.19
C SER A 200 17.12 -15.07 35.97
N GLY A 201 16.23 -14.09 36.15
CA GLY A 201 16.54 -12.84 36.84
C GLY A 201 16.48 -12.94 38.37
N ALA A 202 17.02 -11.92 39.05
CA ALA A 202 16.90 -11.79 40.50
C ALA A 202 15.42 -11.70 40.91
N ARG A 203 15.10 -12.33 42.06
CA ARG A 203 13.75 -12.34 42.62
C ARG A 203 13.40 -10.98 43.19
N ILE A 204 12.29 -10.43 42.74
CA ILE A 204 11.71 -9.18 43.26
C ILE A 204 10.55 -9.49 44.22
N PRO A 205 10.11 -8.53 45.06
CA PRO A 205 8.94 -8.71 45.90
C PRO A 205 7.70 -9.06 45.07
N LYS A 206 6.94 -10.07 45.52
CA LYS A 206 5.78 -10.61 44.78
C LYS A 206 4.71 -9.56 44.51
N ASP A 207 4.50 -8.62 45.43
CA ASP A 207 3.48 -7.58 45.28
C ASP A 207 3.84 -6.58 44.17
N VAL A 208 5.13 -6.22 44.08
CA VAL A 208 5.66 -5.36 43.01
C VAL A 208 5.53 -6.08 41.67
N GLU A 209 5.93 -7.35 41.60
CA GLU A 209 5.82 -8.16 40.38
C GLU A 209 4.36 -8.28 39.91
N LYS A 210 3.42 -8.49 40.84
CA LYS A 210 2.00 -8.59 40.55
C LYS A 210 1.44 -7.29 39.95
N GLU A 211 1.84 -6.13 40.48
CA GLU A 211 1.40 -4.84 39.95
C GLU A 211 1.99 -4.56 38.56
N LEU A 212 3.28 -4.83 38.36
CA LEU A 212 3.91 -4.74 37.04
C LEU A 212 3.23 -5.66 36.02
N TRP A 213 2.95 -6.90 36.40
CA TRP A 213 2.25 -7.84 35.53
C TRP A 213 0.82 -7.36 35.17
N LYS A 214 0.11 -6.78 36.14
CA LYS A 214 -1.22 -6.18 35.91
C LYS A 214 -1.14 -5.03 34.92
N ARG A 215 -0.18 -4.11 35.05
CA ARG A 215 0.07 -3.02 34.09
C ARG A 215 0.38 -3.55 32.70
N PHE A 216 1.31 -4.50 32.60
CA PHE A 216 1.68 -5.13 31.32
C PHE A 216 0.49 -5.81 30.63
N THR A 217 -0.28 -6.62 31.36
CA THR A 217 -1.46 -7.31 30.81
C THR A 217 -2.58 -6.35 30.42
N HIS A 218 -2.75 -5.25 31.14
CA HIS A 218 -3.66 -4.17 30.77
C HIS A 218 -3.23 -3.51 29.45
N ALA A 219 -1.97 -3.09 29.33
CA ALA A 219 -1.43 -2.49 28.11
C ALA A 219 -1.59 -3.43 26.90
N ARG A 220 -1.23 -4.71 27.05
CA ARG A 220 -1.40 -5.72 26.01
C ARG A 220 -2.86 -5.90 25.60
N SER A 221 -3.77 -5.96 26.56
CA SER A 221 -5.21 -6.11 26.30
C SER A 221 -5.79 -4.90 25.58
N ALA A 222 -5.38 -3.70 25.97
CA ALA A 222 -5.78 -2.46 25.31
C ALA A 222 -5.29 -2.43 23.84
N PHE A 223 -4.03 -2.76 23.60
CA PHE A 223 -3.45 -2.86 22.26
C PHE A 223 -4.19 -3.88 21.38
N GLU A 224 -4.45 -5.09 21.89
CA GLU A 224 -5.15 -6.13 21.12
C GLU A 224 -6.61 -5.74 20.84
N LYS A 225 -7.29 -5.03 21.75
CA LYS A 225 -8.63 -4.49 21.51
C LYS A 225 -8.61 -3.45 20.39
N ALA A 226 -7.66 -2.51 20.43
CA ALA A 226 -7.47 -1.52 19.38
C ALA A 226 -7.17 -2.17 18.03
N ARG A 227 -6.30 -3.19 18.02
CA ARG A 227 -5.97 -3.99 16.83
C ARG A 227 -7.19 -4.63 16.21
N LYS A 228 -7.98 -5.36 17.02
CA LYS A 228 -9.21 -6.02 16.56
C LYS A 228 -10.20 -5.01 16.00
N HIS A 229 -10.39 -3.89 16.67
CA HIS A 229 -11.28 -2.83 16.22
C HIS A 229 -10.83 -2.24 14.87
N HIS A 230 -9.54 -1.90 14.74
CA HIS A 230 -8.98 -1.36 13.51
C HIS A 230 -9.16 -2.31 12.32
N PHE A 231 -8.81 -3.59 12.47
CA PHE A 231 -8.96 -4.56 11.38
C PHE A 231 -10.42 -4.89 11.07
N ALA A 232 -11.31 -4.87 12.07
CA ALA A 232 -12.74 -5.01 11.83
C ALA A 232 -13.31 -3.82 11.06
N GLN A 233 -12.88 -2.60 11.38
CA GLN A 233 -13.29 -1.39 10.67
C GLN A 233 -12.76 -1.40 9.23
N LEU A 234 -11.48 -1.73 9.04
CA LEU A 234 -10.88 -1.88 7.72
C LEU A 234 -11.59 -2.94 6.88
N ASP A 235 -11.96 -4.08 7.48
CA ASP A 235 -12.71 -5.13 6.79
C ASP A 235 -14.10 -4.65 6.38
N LYS A 236 -14.83 -3.99 7.30
CA LYS A 236 -16.13 -3.39 7.04
C LYS A 236 -16.08 -2.39 5.89
N ASP A 237 -15.11 -1.50 5.89
CA ASP A 237 -14.94 -0.48 4.84
C ASP A 237 -14.63 -1.13 3.49
N ASN A 238 -13.72 -2.13 3.48
CA ASN A 238 -13.43 -2.90 2.27
C ASN A 238 -14.64 -3.67 1.74
N SER A 239 -15.44 -4.28 2.63
CA SER A 239 -16.67 -4.99 2.25
C SER A 239 -17.73 -4.04 1.70
N ALA A 240 -17.85 -2.82 2.24
CA ALA A 240 -18.75 -1.80 1.71
C ALA A 240 -18.35 -1.38 0.29
N VAL A 241 -17.05 -1.16 0.05
CA VAL A 241 -16.53 -0.86 -1.31
C VAL A 241 -16.76 -2.03 -2.26
N ALA A 242 -16.47 -3.26 -1.83
CA ALA A 242 -16.67 -4.45 -2.64
C ALA A 242 -18.15 -4.60 -3.05
N LYS A 243 -19.08 -4.45 -2.11
CA LYS A 243 -20.52 -4.51 -2.39
C LYS A 243 -20.97 -3.43 -3.37
N ALA A 244 -20.52 -2.19 -3.18
CA ALA A 244 -20.85 -1.10 -4.12
C ALA A 244 -20.34 -1.41 -5.54
N LYS A 245 -19.13 -1.96 -5.66
CA LYS A 245 -18.56 -2.36 -6.95
C LYS A 245 -19.25 -3.58 -7.57
N GLU A 246 -19.67 -4.55 -6.76
CA GLU A 246 -20.48 -5.68 -7.20
C GLU A 246 -21.81 -5.22 -7.81
N GLU A 247 -22.49 -4.25 -7.20
CA GLU A 247 -23.72 -3.66 -7.73
C GLU A 247 -23.46 -2.93 -9.07
N LEU A 248 -22.33 -2.23 -9.20
CA LEU A 248 -21.94 -1.57 -10.47
C LEU A 248 -21.64 -2.59 -11.57
N VAL A 249 -20.94 -3.68 -11.23
CA VAL A 249 -20.64 -4.79 -12.16
C VAL A 249 -21.92 -5.46 -12.63
N ALA A 250 -22.86 -5.75 -11.71
CA ALA A 250 -24.14 -6.35 -12.08
C ALA A 250 -24.95 -5.46 -13.04
N LYS A 251 -24.93 -4.13 -12.82
CA LYS A 251 -25.55 -3.16 -13.75
C LYS A 251 -24.86 -3.15 -15.11
N ALA A 252 -23.53 -3.16 -15.13
CA ALA A 252 -22.75 -3.22 -16.37
C ALA A 252 -23.03 -4.52 -17.16
N GLU A 253 -23.06 -5.67 -16.47
CA GLU A 253 -23.38 -6.97 -17.06
C GLU A 253 -24.80 -6.98 -17.66
N ALA A 254 -25.79 -6.40 -16.97
CA ALA A 254 -27.16 -6.28 -17.49
C ALA A 254 -27.27 -5.38 -18.74
N LEU A 255 -26.40 -4.38 -18.86
CA LEU A 255 -26.36 -3.47 -20.01
C LEU A 255 -25.54 -4.00 -21.19
N SER A 256 -24.75 -5.05 -20.99
CA SER A 256 -23.79 -5.55 -21.99
C SER A 256 -24.41 -5.99 -23.31
N THR A 257 -25.68 -6.42 -23.29
CA THR A 257 -26.44 -6.90 -24.45
C THR A 257 -27.49 -5.92 -24.96
N SER A 258 -27.52 -4.69 -24.41
CA SER A 258 -28.47 -3.65 -24.82
C SER A 258 -28.16 -3.15 -26.23
N THR A 259 -29.20 -2.98 -27.05
CA THR A 259 -29.10 -2.40 -28.41
C THR A 259 -29.45 -0.91 -28.45
N ASP A 260 -29.83 -0.30 -27.32
CA ASP A 260 -29.93 1.15 -27.20
C ASP A 260 -28.53 1.76 -27.04
N TRP A 261 -27.85 1.93 -28.17
CA TRP A 261 -26.43 2.24 -28.22
C TRP A 261 -26.06 3.56 -27.51
N ASP A 262 -26.83 4.62 -27.72
CA ASP A 262 -26.47 5.94 -27.21
C ASP A 262 -26.86 6.13 -25.74
N ALA A 263 -28.02 5.62 -25.30
CA ALA A 263 -28.36 5.69 -23.88
C ALA A 263 -27.43 4.79 -23.04
N THR A 264 -27.16 3.58 -23.52
CA THR A 264 -26.31 2.61 -22.81
C THR A 264 -24.86 3.08 -22.73
N ALA A 265 -24.31 3.69 -23.79
CA ALA A 265 -22.96 4.26 -23.75
C ALA A 265 -22.83 5.39 -22.70
N ARG A 266 -23.86 6.24 -22.55
CA ARG A 266 -23.90 7.26 -21.50
C ARG A 266 -23.96 6.64 -20.10
N GLU A 267 -24.70 5.55 -19.94
CA GLU A 267 -24.80 4.85 -18.66
C GLU A 267 -23.50 4.15 -18.29
N PHE A 268 -22.80 3.50 -19.23
CA PHE A 268 -21.45 2.96 -18.98
C PHE A 268 -20.46 4.03 -18.52
N LYS A 269 -20.55 5.26 -19.05
CA LYS A 269 -19.75 6.39 -18.55
C LYS A 269 -20.09 6.73 -17.09
N ARG A 270 -21.37 6.79 -16.73
CA ARG A 270 -21.80 7.04 -15.34
C ARG A 270 -21.35 5.93 -14.39
N LEU A 271 -21.45 4.67 -14.82
CA LEU A 271 -20.97 3.52 -14.05
C LEU A 271 -19.46 3.59 -13.82
N MET A 272 -18.68 4.03 -14.82
CA MET A 272 -17.24 4.26 -14.68
C MET A 272 -16.91 5.38 -13.67
N ASP A 273 -17.69 6.45 -13.66
CA ASP A 273 -17.50 7.54 -12.70
C ASP A 273 -17.89 7.10 -11.28
N ALA A 274 -18.98 6.34 -11.13
CA ALA A 274 -19.37 5.73 -9.88
C ALA A 274 -18.33 4.70 -9.37
N TRP A 275 -17.72 3.93 -10.28
CA TRP A 275 -16.65 3.00 -9.96
C TRP A 275 -15.43 3.71 -9.38
N ARG A 276 -15.04 4.84 -9.98
CA ARG A 276 -13.95 5.68 -9.46
C ARG A 276 -14.30 6.29 -8.11
N ALA A 277 -15.54 6.72 -7.92
CA ALA A 277 -16.02 7.32 -6.69
C ALA A 277 -16.14 6.32 -5.52
N ALA A 278 -16.39 5.04 -5.79
CA ALA A 278 -16.50 3.99 -4.78
C ALA A 278 -15.17 3.72 -4.03
N GLY A 279 -14.04 4.25 -4.51
CA GLY A 279 -12.74 4.11 -3.85
C GLY A 279 -12.06 2.76 -4.10
N ARG A 280 -11.10 2.40 -3.25
CA ARG A 280 -10.36 1.13 -3.34
C ARG A 280 -10.66 0.25 -2.13
N GLY A 281 -10.95 -1.02 -2.42
CA GLY A 281 -11.10 -2.06 -1.42
C GLY A 281 -9.88 -2.97 -1.37
N ARG A 282 -10.10 -4.25 -1.04
CA ARG A 282 -9.06 -5.27 -1.11
C ARG A 282 -8.65 -5.49 -2.57
N LYS A 283 -7.34 -5.35 -2.86
CA LYS A 283 -6.76 -5.46 -4.20
C LYS A 283 -7.28 -6.68 -5.00
N SER A 284 -7.25 -7.87 -4.41
CA SER A 284 -7.70 -9.09 -5.09
C SER A 284 -9.16 -9.06 -5.51
N THR A 285 -10.04 -8.50 -4.65
CA THR A 285 -11.48 -8.40 -4.93
C THR A 285 -11.73 -7.33 -5.99
N ASP A 286 -11.10 -6.17 -5.83
CA ASP A 286 -11.17 -5.07 -6.80
C ASP A 286 -10.71 -5.50 -8.20
N ASP A 287 -9.58 -6.22 -8.31
CA ASP A 287 -9.03 -6.69 -9.59
C ASP A 287 -9.94 -7.72 -10.28
N ALA A 288 -10.67 -8.53 -9.50
CA ALA A 288 -11.64 -9.49 -10.03
C ALA A 288 -12.91 -8.79 -10.53
N LEU A 289 -13.44 -7.85 -9.76
CA LEU A 289 -14.61 -7.06 -10.13
C LEU A 289 -14.32 -6.16 -11.34
N TRP A 290 -13.12 -5.57 -11.41
CA TRP A 290 -12.70 -4.74 -12.54
C TRP A 290 -12.67 -5.53 -13.85
N ARG A 291 -12.14 -6.76 -13.83
CA ARG A 291 -12.13 -7.64 -15.01
C ARG A 291 -13.54 -7.94 -15.51
N ARG A 292 -14.49 -8.20 -14.60
CA ARG A 292 -15.90 -8.42 -14.96
C ARG A 292 -16.55 -7.17 -15.54
N PHE A 293 -16.34 -6.02 -14.90
CA PHE A 293 -16.84 -4.74 -15.38
C PHE A 293 -16.34 -4.43 -16.80
N HIS A 294 -15.03 -4.57 -17.02
CA HIS A 294 -14.40 -4.30 -18.30
C HIS A 294 -14.86 -5.28 -19.37
N ALA A 295 -15.00 -6.57 -19.05
CA ALA A 295 -15.54 -7.55 -20.00
C ALA A 295 -16.97 -7.22 -20.44
N ALA A 296 -17.83 -6.75 -19.53
CA ALA A 296 -19.18 -6.31 -19.86
C ALA A 296 -19.18 -5.05 -20.74
N GLN A 297 -18.27 -4.11 -20.47
CA GLN A 297 -18.06 -2.92 -21.28
C GLN A 297 -17.58 -3.28 -22.70
N ASP A 298 -16.56 -4.13 -22.80
CA ASP A 298 -15.99 -4.58 -24.08
C ASP A 298 -17.06 -5.27 -24.93
N ALA A 299 -17.83 -6.19 -24.33
CA ALA A 299 -18.91 -6.88 -25.03
C ALA A 299 -19.91 -5.91 -25.68
N PHE A 300 -20.31 -4.85 -24.95
CA PHE A 300 -21.22 -3.84 -25.47
C PHE A 300 -20.61 -3.02 -26.62
N PHE A 301 -19.38 -2.52 -26.44
CA PHE A 301 -18.75 -1.66 -27.46
C PHE A 301 -18.33 -2.44 -28.71
N GLU A 302 -17.93 -3.70 -28.58
CA GLU A 302 -17.71 -4.60 -29.72
C GLU A 302 -19.03 -4.89 -30.45
N ALA A 303 -20.13 -5.16 -29.73
CA ALA A 303 -21.44 -5.34 -30.35
C ALA A 303 -21.93 -4.08 -31.08
N ARG A 304 -21.77 -2.89 -30.48
CA ARG A 304 -22.10 -1.61 -31.11
C ARG A 304 -21.28 -1.37 -32.37
N LYS A 305 -19.99 -1.67 -32.32
CA LYS A 305 -19.09 -1.54 -33.47
C LYS A 305 -19.50 -2.50 -34.59
N ALA A 306 -19.75 -3.78 -34.26
CA ALA A 306 -20.22 -4.76 -35.24
C ALA A 306 -21.55 -4.36 -35.90
N ALA A 307 -22.47 -3.75 -35.15
CA ALA A 307 -23.72 -3.22 -35.70
C ALA A 307 -23.48 -2.04 -36.66
N ALA A 308 -22.58 -1.12 -36.32
CA ALA A 308 -22.21 -0.01 -37.20
C ALA A 308 -21.48 -0.49 -38.46
N ASP A 309 -20.57 -1.45 -38.32
CA ASP A 309 -19.85 -2.06 -39.44
C ASP A 309 -20.82 -2.79 -40.38
N ALA A 310 -21.85 -3.46 -39.84
CA ALA A 310 -22.91 -4.11 -40.62
C ALA A 310 -23.78 -3.09 -41.39
N GLU A 311 -24.21 -1.99 -40.74
CA GLU A 311 -24.96 -0.91 -41.41
C GLU A 311 -24.12 -0.27 -42.53
N GLU A 312 -22.83 -0.05 -42.30
CA GLU A 312 -21.93 0.49 -43.32
C GLU A 312 -21.75 -0.49 -44.50
N ALA A 313 -21.65 -1.79 -44.23
CA ALA A 313 -21.57 -2.82 -45.27
C ALA A 313 -22.84 -2.88 -46.13
N GLU A 314 -24.03 -2.81 -45.52
CA GLU A 314 -25.32 -2.75 -46.24
C GLU A 314 -25.40 -1.51 -47.14
N LEU A 315 -24.94 -0.35 -46.64
CA LEU A 315 -24.89 0.88 -47.44
C LEU A 315 -23.87 0.78 -48.59
N ALA A 316 -22.75 0.07 -48.38
CA ALA A 316 -21.69 -0.08 -49.37
C ALA A 316 -22.15 -0.85 -50.61
N GLU A 317 -23.16 -1.73 -50.50
CA GLU A 317 -23.74 -2.45 -51.64
C GLU A 317 -24.36 -1.52 -52.69
N ASN A 318 -24.80 -0.32 -52.29
CA ASN A 318 -25.36 0.69 -53.18
C ASN A 318 -24.29 1.51 -53.94
N VAL A 319 -23.02 1.43 -53.53
CA VAL A 319 -21.92 2.24 -54.10
C VAL A 319 -21.69 1.94 -55.59
N PRO A 320 -21.57 0.67 -56.05
CA PRO A 320 -21.33 0.37 -57.46
C PRO A 320 -22.46 0.89 -58.37
N ALA A 321 -23.71 0.81 -57.93
CA ALA A 321 -24.86 1.30 -58.69
C ALA A 321 -24.80 2.83 -58.86
N LYS A 322 -24.50 3.57 -57.78
CA LYS A 322 -24.33 5.03 -57.87
C LYS A 322 -23.08 5.44 -58.66
N GLU A 323 -21.99 4.69 -58.55
CA GLU A 323 -20.79 4.93 -59.36
C GLU A 323 -21.07 4.80 -60.86
N ALA A 324 -21.82 3.78 -61.27
CA ALA A 324 -22.23 3.60 -62.65
C ALA A 324 -23.09 4.77 -63.15
N ILE A 325 -24.06 5.23 -62.36
CA ILE A 325 -24.92 6.37 -62.71
C ILE A 325 -24.12 7.67 -62.83
N VAL A 326 -23.16 7.90 -61.94
CA VAL A 326 -22.27 9.07 -62.02
C VAL A 326 -21.37 9.00 -63.26
N ALA A 327 -20.87 7.82 -63.63
CA ALA A 327 -20.09 7.65 -64.85
C ALA A 327 -20.93 7.90 -66.11
N GLU A 328 -22.19 7.43 -66.14
CA GLU A 328 -23.15 7.76 -67.21
C GLU A 328 -23.40 9.28 -67.29
N ALA A 329 -23.50 9.97 -66.16
CA ALA A 329 -23.66 11.42 -66.11
C ALA A 329 -22.41 12.17 -66.62
N GLU A 330 -21.22 11.73 -66.23
CA GLU A 330 -19.95 12.31 -66.69
C GLU A 330 -19.77 12.14 -68.21
N ALA A 331 -20.29 11.07 -68.79
CA ALA A 331 -20.28 10.82 -70.24
C ALA A 331 -21.17 11.78 -71.05
N LEU A 332 -22.05 12.57 -70.40
CA LEU A 332 -22.78 13.64 -71.07
C LEU A 332 -21.85 14.79 -71.50
N LEU A 333 -20.65 14.88 -70.91
CA LEU A 333 -19.67 15.92 -71.22
C LEU A 333 -18.79 15.50 -72.41
N PRO A 334 -18.50 16.41 -73.37
CA PRO A 334 -18.95 17.81 -73.45
C PRO A 334 -20.40 17.98 -73.96
N ILE A 335 -21.09 19.03 -73.50
CA ILE A 335 -22.51 19.27 -73.83
C ILE A 335 -22.66 19.82 -75.26
N ALA A 336 -23.13 18.98 -76.18
CA ALA A 336 -23.46 19.39 -77.56
C ALA A 336 -24.93 19.82 -77.72
N ASP A 337 -25.88 19.09 -77.12
CA ASP A 337 -27.30 19.43 -77.10
C ASP A 337 -27.79 19.61 -75.65
N VAL A 338 -28.04 20.88 -75.29
CA VAL A 338 -28.49 21.29 -73.96
C VAL A 338 -29.84 20.66 -73.59
N LYS A 339 -30.78 20.54 -74.54
CA LYS A 339 -32.13 20.01 -74.25
C LYS A 339 -32.07 18.52 -73.97
N ALA A 340 -31.34 17.78 -74.80
CA ALA A 340 -31.11 16.34 -74.60
C ALA A 340 -30.32 16.07 -73.31
N ALA A 341 -29.26 16.84 -73.03
CA ALA A 341 -28.46 16.71 -71.81
C ALA A 341 -29.28 16.96 -70.54
N LYS A 342 -30.20 17.93 -70.54
CA LYS A 342 -31.11 18.19 -69.40
C LYS A 342 -32.10 17.06 -69.17
N GLN A 343 -32.61 16.44 -70.23
CA GLN A 343 -33.52 15.29 -70.11
C GLN A 343 -32.79 14.06 -69.57
N ALA A 344 -31.60 13.76 -70.11
CA ALA A 344 -30.76 12.66 -69.64
C ALA A 344 -30.32 12.85 -68.19
N LEU A 345 -29.88 14.07 -67.82
CA LEU A 345 -29.47 14.39 -66.45
C LEU A 345 -30.60 14.20 -65.44
N ARG A 346 -31.85 14.60 -65.75
CA ARG A 346 -32.99 14.38 -64.85
C ARG A 346 -33.23 12.89 -64.56
N SER A 347 -33.22 12.06 -65.60
CA SER A 347 -33.36 10.61 -65.45
C SER A 347 -32.23 9.99 -64.61
N LEU A 348 -31.01 10.48 -64.78
CA LEU A 348 -29.85 10.04 -63.99
C LEU A 348 -29.94 10.49 -62.53
N GLN A 349 -30.45 11.69 -62.26
CA GLN A 349 -30.70 12.18 -60.90
C GLN A 349 -31.77 11.31 -60.20
N ASP A 350 -32.88 11.02 -60.87
CA ASP A 350 -33.94 10.15 -60.34
C ASP A 350 -33.39 8.75 -60.00
N ARG A 351 -32.60 8.16 -60.91
CA ARG A 351 -31.92 6.87 -60.68
C ARG A 351 -30.91 6.94 -59.56
N PHE A 352 -30.17 8.04 -59.45
CA PHE A 352 -29.17 8.25 -58.40
C PHE A 352 -29.84 8.33 -57.02
N GLU A 353 -30.98 9.00 -56.91
CA GLU A 353 -31.77 9.04 -55.67
C GLU A 353 -32.40 7.68 -55.35
N ALA A 354 -32.96 6.99 -56.35
CA ALA A 354 -33.58 5.68 -56.20
C ALA A 354 -32.59 4.58 -55.78
N ALA A 355 -31.30 4.71 -56.12
CA ALA A 355 -30.23 3.79 -55.71
C ALA A 355 -29.93 3.80 -54.20
N GLY A 356 -30.66 4.57 -53.38
CA GLY A 356 -30.58 4.51 -51.93
C GLY A 356 -29.45 5.35 -51.32
N ARG A 357 -29.05 5.04 -50.08
CA ARG A 357 -27.96 5.72 -49.38
C ARG A 357 -26.67 4.90 -49.51
N VAL A 358 -25.54 5.58 -49.41
CA VAL A 358 -24.18 5.00 -49.45
C VAL A 358 -23.38 5.48 -48.24
N PRO A 359 -22.25 4.84 -47.90
CA PRO A 359 -21.39 5.27 -46.80
C PRO A 359 -20.99 6.73 -46.95
N ARG A 360 -20.79 7.42 -45.83
CA ARG A 360 -20.60 8.88 -45.81
C ARG A 360 -19.41 9.34 -46.67
N ALA A 361 -18.33 8.55 -46.71
CA ALA A 361 -17.15 8.83 -47.54
C ALA A 361 -17.48 8.82 -49.04
N ASP A 362 -18.21 7.79 -49.50
CA ASP A 362 -18.62 7.65 -50.89
C ASP A 362 -19.74 8.62 -51.27
N ALA A 363 -20.68 8.90 -50.37
CA ALA A 363 -21.74 9.87 -50.57
C ALA A 363 -21.17 11.24 -50.96
N ALA A 364 -20.17 11.71 -50.22
CA ALA A 364 -19.52 12.99 -50.49
C ALA A 364 -18.79 13.00 -51.84
N ARG A 365 -18.07 11.92 -52.16
CA ARG A 365 -17.33 11.77 -53.44
C ARG A 365 -18.28 11.75 -54.64
N LEU A 366 -19.32 10.93 -54.57
CA LEU A 366 -20.29 10.73 -55.67
C LEU A 366 -21.14 11.98 -55.91
N THR A 367 -21.61 12.61 -54.84
CA THR A 367 -22.37 13.88 -54.93
C THR A 367 -21.52 14.98 -55.57
N LYS A 368 -20.23 15.08 -55.19
CA LYS A 368 -19.31 16.05 -55.79
C LYS A 368 -19.17 15.85 -57.30
N ARG A 369 -18.99 14.61 -57.76
CA ARG A 369 -18.90 14.27 -59.19
C ARG A 369 -20.18 14.60 -59.94
N MET A 370 -21.34 14.17 -59.43
CA MET A 370 -22.66 14.50 -60.01
C MET A 370 -22.87 16.02 -60.11
N SER A 371 -22.57 16.77 -59.04
CA SER A 371 -22.72 18.23 -59.01
C SER A 371 -21.84 18.97 -60.02
N ALA A 372 -20.72 18.38 -60.46
CA ALA A 372 -19.87 18.95 -61.49
C ALA A 372 -20.54 18.85 -62.87
N VAL A 373 -21.15 17.70 -63.18
CA VAL A 373 -21.95 17.51 -64.39
C VAL A 373 -23.16 18.44 -64.41
N GLU A 374 -23.89 18.53 -63.29
CA GLU A 374 -25.02 19.45 -63.14
C GLU A 374 -24.63 20.91 -63.37
N ARG A 375 -23.44 21.31 -62.90
CA ARG A 375 -22.91 22.65 -63.12
C ARG A 375 -22.59 22.89 -64.58
N ALA A 376 -21.90 21.96 -65.23
CA ALA A 376 -21.56 22.06 -66.65
C ALA A 376 -22.82 22.12 -67.54
N VAL A 377 -23.86 21.35 -67.25
CA VAL A 377 -25.15 21.42 -67.97
C VAL A 377 -25.83 22.78 -67.76
N ARG A 378 -25.82 23.31 -66.52
CA ARG A 378 -26.37 24.65 -66.23
C ARG A 378 -25.60 25.77 -66.94
N GLU A 379 -24.28 25.69 -66.95
CA GLU A 379 -23.42 26.66 -67.65
C GLU A 379 -23.66 26.62 -69.17
N ALA A 380 -23.80 25.42 -69.75
CA ALA A 380 -24.13 25.26 -71.17
C ALA A 380 -25.54 25.80 -71.51
N ASP A 381 -26.54 25.57 -70.65
CA ASP A 381 -27.90 26.11 -70.81
C ASP A 381 -27.92 27.65 -70.71
N GLN A 382 -27.18 28.21 -69.75
CA GLN A 382 -27.05 29.65 -69.61
C GLN A 382 -26.31 30.26 -70.81
N ALA A 383 -25.26 29.62 -71.32
CA ALA A 383 -24.55 30.06 -72.51
C ALA A 383 -25.45 30.03 -73.76
N ALA A 384 -26.22 28.95 -73.95
CA ALA A 384 -27.19 28.84 -75.04
C ALA A 384 -28.32 29.87 -74.95
N TRP A 385 -28.81 30.17 -73.74
CA TRP A 385 -29.81 31.22 -73.51
C TRP A 385 -29.25 32.62 -73.78
N ASN A 386 -28.01 32.91 -73.32
CA ASN A 386 -27.33 34.18 -73.57
C ASN A 386 -27.03 34.40 -75.06
N GLN A 387 -26.71 33.35 -75.82
CA GLN A 387 -26.49 33.44 -77.27
C GLN A 387 -27.79 33.73 -78.02
N ARG A 388 -28.92 33.18 -77.56
CA ARG A 388 -30.27 33.45 -78.10
C ARG A 388 -30.91 34.68 -77.45
N ASN A 389 -30.13 35.76 -77.25
CA ASN A 389 -30.50 36.90 -76.42
C ASN A 389 -31.86 37.50 -76.84
N PRO A 390 -32.95 37.29 -76.05
CA PRO A 390 -34.31 37.65 -76.46
C PRO A 390 -34.52 39.17 -76.60
N GLU A 391 -33.66 39.98 -75.96
CA GLU A 391 -33.65 41.43 -76.15
C GLU A 391 -33.00 41.87 -77.45
N ILE A 392 -31.94 41.17 -77.91
CA ILE A 392 -31.27 41.48 -79.17
C ILE A 392 -32.19 41.12 -80.33
N GLU A 393 -32.84 39.96 -80.31
CA GLU A 393 -33.84 39.57 -81.32
C GLU A 393 -35.06 40.51 -81.33
N ARG A 394 -35.60 40.91 -80.16
CA ARG A 394 -36.72 41.89 -80.11
C ARG A 394 -36.32 43.28 -80.59
N ARG A 395 -35.15 43.78 -80.19
CA ARG A 395 -34.69 45.12 -80.61
C ARG A 395 -34.36 45.12 -82.10
N ALA A 396 -33.73 44.08 -82.62
CA ALA A 396 -33.40 43.97 -84.03
C ALA A 396 -34.65 43.76 -84.89
N SER A 397 -35.63 42.95 -84.47
CA SER A 397 -36.90 42.82 -85.19
C SER A 397 -37.73 44.12 -85.17
N GLY A 398 -37.77 44.85 -84.06
CA GLY A 398 -38.46 46.15 -83.97
C GLY A 398 -37.81 47.24 -84.81
N MET A 399 -36.48 47.32 -84.81
CA MET A 399 -35.71 48.31 -85.59
C MET A 399 -35.71 47.99 -87.09
N ALA A 400 -35.68 46.71 -87.47
CA ALA A 400 -35.86 46.26 -88.86
C ALA A 400 -37.27 46.61 -89.39
N ALA A 401 -38.32 46.42 -88.59
CA ALA A 401 -39.68 46.80 -88.97
C ALA A 401 -39.82 48.32 -89.22
N GLN A 402 -39.16 49.15 -88.40
CA GLN A 402 -39.15 50.60 -88.58
C GLN A 402 -38.39 51.04 -89.85
N LEU A 403 -37.29 50.34 -90.18
CA LEU A 403 -36.56 50.58 -91.43
C LEU A 403 -37.34 50.15 -92.67
N HIS A 404 -38.05 49.02 -92.62
CA HIS A 404 -38.95 48.60 -93.70
C HIS A 404 -40.03 49.67 -93.97
N ALA A 405 -40.66 50.19 -92.92
CA ALA A 405 -41.67 51.26 -93.05
C ALA A 405 -41.07 52.54 -93.67
N SER A 406 -39.88 52.96 -93.23
CA SER A 406 -39.23 54.16 -93.77
C SER A 406 -38.75 53.99 -95.21
N ILE A 407 -38.32 52.79 -95.61
CA ILE A 407 -37.99 52.48 -97.01
C ILE A 407 -39.24 52.58 -97.88
N ALA A 408 -40.35 51.96 -97.47
CA ALA A 408 -41.61 52.01 -98.21
C ALA A 408 -42.14 53.46 -98.38
N GLU A 409 -42.01 54.29 -97.34
CA GLU A 409 -42.37 55.70 -97.38
C GLU A 409 -41.51 56.49 -98.39
N LEU A 410 -40.19 56.27 -98.38
CA LEU A 410 -39.28 56.93 -99.33
C LEU A 410 -39.45 56.42 -100.76
N GLU A 411 -39.81 55.16 -100.97
CA GLU A 411 -40.17 54.65 -102.30
C GLU A 411 -41.43 55.36 -102.83
N GLY A 412 -42.42 55.61 -101.96
CA GLY A 412 -43.59 56.42 -102.29
C GLY A 412 -43.24 57.87 -102.61
N GLN A 413 -42.46 58.54 -101.76
CA GLN A 413 -42.02 59.93 -101.99
C GLN A 413 -41.14 60.07 -103.24
N LEU A 414 -40.33 59.06 -103.57
CA LEU A 414 -39.54 59.03 -104.80
C LEU A 414 -40.44 58.95 -106.04
N ALA A 415 -41.53 58.16 -105.98
CA ALA A 415 -42.50 58.07 -107.05
C ALA A 415 -43.23 59.41 -107.27
N GLU A 416 -43.62 60.10 -106.20
CA GLU A 416 -44.23 61.43 -106.26
C GLU A 416 -43.29 62.50 -106.81
N ALA A 417 -42.03 62.54 -106.34
CA ALA A 417 -41.02 63.48 -106.82
C ALA A 417 -40.72 63.30 -108.32
N LYS A 418 -40.68 62.05 -108.78
CA LYS A 418 -40.55 61.71 -110.22
C LYS A 418 -41.79 62.14 -111.02
N ALA A 419 -42.99 61.96 -110.48
CA ALA A 419 -44.23 62.40 -111.13
C ALA A 419 -44.32 63.94 -111.24
N ALA A 420 -43.81 64.67 -110.25
CA ALA A 420 -43.71 66.13 -110.24
C ALA A 420 -42.55 66.70 -111.09
N LYS A 421 -41.71 65.83 -111.69
CA LYS A 421 -40.49 66.19 -112.44
C LYS A 421 -39.47 67.03 -111.65
N ASP A 422 -39.44 66.87 -110.33
CA ASP A 422 -38.44 67.51 -109.46
C ASP A 422 -37.20 66.61 -109.35
N GLU A 423 -36.28 66.74 -110.31
CA GLU A 423 -35.08 65.89 -110.41
C GLU A 423 -34.15 66.03 -109.21
N ARG A 424 -34.08 67.21 -108.60
CA ARG A 424 -33.22 67.46 -107.44
C ARG A 424 -33.72 66.70 -106.22
N LYS A 425 -35.04 66.76 -105.97
CA LYS A 425 -35.67 66.06 -104.84
C LYS A 425 -35.68 64.54 -105.03
N ALA A 426 -35.82 64.06 -106.27
CA ALA A 426 -35.74 62.63 -106.58
C ALA A 426 -34.34 62.03 -106.33
N ALA A 427 -33.27 62.76 -106.66
CA ALA A 427 -31.89 62.32 -106.38
C ALA A 427 -31.62 62.21 -104.87
N GLU A 428 -32.06 63.21 -104.09
CA GLU A 428 -31.90 63.25 -102.64
C GLU A 428 -32.65 62.10 -101.93
N ILE A 429 -33.89 61.82 -102.33
CA ILE A 429 -34.69 60.71 -101.79
C ILE A 429 -34.06 59.35 -102.17
N SER A 430 -33.53 59.22 -103.39
CA SER A 430 -32.86 57.99 -103.84
C SER A 430 -31.62 57.66 -103.02
N GLU A 431 -30.79 58.65 -102.70
CA GLU A 431 -29.60 58.46 -101.86
C GLU A 431 -30.01 58.08 -100.42
N ALA A 432 -31.04 58.74 -99.88
CA ALA A 432 -31.61 58.44 -98.57
C ALA A 432 -32.27 57.05 -98.49
N LEU A 433 -32.75 56.51 -99.61
CA LEU A 433 -33.29 55.16 -99.75
C LEU A 433 -32.18 54.10 -99.67
N GLU A 434 -31.11 54.29 -100.46
CA GLU A 434 -29.98 53.36 -100.51
C GLU A 434 -29.28 53.28 -99.15
N ALA A 435 -29.12 54.41 -98.47
CA ALA A 435 -28.58 54.44 -97.10
C ALA A 435 -29.42 53.59 -96.12
N ARG A 436 -30.75 53.66 -96.19
CA ARG A 436 -31.65 52.88 -95.32
C ARG A 436 -31.67 51.40 -95.69
N LYS A 437 -31.61 51.05 -96.98
CA LYS A 437 -31.49 49.65 -97.44
C LYS A 437 -30.17 49.01 -96.99
N ALA A 438 -29.06 49.76 -97.05
CA ALA A 438 -27.78 49.30 -96.54
C ALA A 438 -27.80 49.06 -95.02
N TRP A 439 -28.45 49.96 -94.27
CA TRP A 439 -28.55 49.82 -92.81
C TRP A 439 -29.39 48.62 -92.37
N LEU A 440 -30.50 48.35 -93.07
CA LEU A 440 -31.34 47.16 -92.85
C LEU A 440 -30.55 45.86 -93.01
N LYS A 441 -29.79 45.73 -94.12
CA LYS A 441 -28.96 44.55 -94.39
C LYS A 441 -27.93 44.30 -93.28
N GLN A 442 -27.39 45.37 -92.70
CA GLN A 442 -26.43 45.26 -91.61
C GLN A 442 -27.07 44.76 -90.31
N ILE A 443 -28.27 45.23 -89.98
CA ILE A 443 -29.01 44.77 -88.79
C ILE A 443 -29.39 43.29 -88.93
N GLU A 444 -29.87 42.86 -90.11
CA GLU A 444 -30.22 41.46 -90.34
C GLU A 444 -29.02 40.51 -90.25
N SER A 445 -27.81 40.99 -90.56
CA SER A 445 -26.58 40.19 -90.44
C SER A 445 -26.11 39.96 -89.00
N VAL A 446 -26.57 40.79 -88.05
CA VAL A 446 -26.23 40.70 -86.62
C VAL A 446 -27.17 39.75 -85.86
N VAL A 447 -28.29 39.33 -86.49
CA VAL A 447 -29.34 38.50 -85.87
C VAL A 447 -29.20 37.00 -86.22
N ARG A 448 -28.38 36.63 -87.21
CA ARG A 448 -28.00 35.23 -87.49
C ARG A 448 -26.75 34.85 -86.71
#